data_AF-A0AAN7SJ12-F1
#
_entry.id   AF-A0AAN7SJ12-F1
#
_cell.length_a   1.000
_cell.length_b   1.000
_cell.length_c   1.000
_cell.angle_alpha   90.00
_cell.angle_beta   90.00
_cell.angle_gamma   90.00
#
_symmetry.space_group_name_H-M   'P 1'
#
loop_
_entity.id
_entity.type
_entity.pdbx_description
1 polymer ?
#
loop_
_entity_poly.entity_id
_entity_poly.type
_entity_poly.pdbx_seq_one_letter_code
_entity_poly.pdbx_strand_id
1 'polypeptide(L)'
;MEKNYKKKGILIKLCQSAYLAVHGIKRSKLRRKFQKNNAEPKDSRGLYYTRPTKTKTDTLVSVRRFIEELPARESHYSRSDNKLRKYLYSHLSVAKLHRHFFTKESR
;
A
#
# COMPACT_ATOMS: atom_id res chain seq x y z
N MET A 1 -3.84 21.31 21.90
CA MET A 1 -2.55 21.75 22.48
C MET A 1 -1.61 22.14 21.35
N GLU A 2 -1.68 23.39 20.92
CA GLU A 2 -0.90 23.92 19.80
C GLU A 2 0.35 24.60 20.33
N LYS A 3 1.53 24.02 20.07
CA LYS A 3 2.80 24.71 20.37
C LYS A 3 3.20 25.54 19.15
N ASN A 4 2.72 26.78 19.12
CA ASN A 4 3.18 27.81 18.19
C ASN A 4 4.58 28.30 18.58
N TYR A 5 5.63 27.75 17.98
CA TYR A 5 6.99 28.30 18.09
C TYR A 5 7.25 29.33 16.98
N LYS A 6 7.00 30.61 17.26
CA LYS A 6 7.52 31.72 16.43
C LYS A 6 8.91 32.12 16.91
N LYS A 7 9.96 31.53 16.33
CA LYS A 7 11.34 32.01 16.53
C LYS A 7 11.58 33.18 15.56
N LYS A 8 11.88 34.38 16.08
CA LYS A 8 12.36 35.52 15.26
C LYS A 8 13.68 35.10 14.61
N GLY A 9 13.64 34.76 13.33
CA GLY A 9 14.84 34.40 12.57
C GLY A 9 15.43 35.65 11.92
N ILE A 10 16.67 35.99 12.26
CA ILE A 10 17.47 36.94 11.48
C ILE A 10 17.94 36.18 10.23
N LEU A 11 17.70 36.74 9.04
CA LEU A 11 18.17 36.18 7.78
C LEU A 11 19.65 36.55 7.59
N ILE A 12 20.54 35.60 7.85
CA ILE A 12 21.98 35.77 7.63
C ILE A 12 22.36 35.09 6.30
N LYS A 13 23.03 35.83 5.41
CA LYS A 13 23.61 35.27 4.19
C LYS A 13 24.90 34.55 4.55
N LEU A 14 24.97 33.25 4.23
CA LEU A 14 26.14 32.42 4.47
C LEU A 14 26.74 31.94 3.16
N CYS A 15 28.05 31.71 3.15
CA CYS A 15 28.71 31.05 2.03
C CYS A 15 28.27 29.58 1.96
N GLN A 16 27.74 29.17 0.81
CA GLN A 16 27.21 27.82 0.61
C GLN A 16 28.27 26.73 0.83
N SER A 17 29.50 26.94 0.36
CA SER A 17 30.59 25.95 0.50
C SER A 17 30.98 25.76 1.96
N ALA A 18 31.11 26.84 2.72
CA ALA A 18 31.42 26.80 4.15
C ALA A 18 30.31 26.09 4.94
N TYR A 19 29.04 26.40 4.65
CA TYR A 19 27.90 25.74 5.29
C TYR A 19 27.89 24.22 5.04
N LEU A 20 28.15 23.79 3.80
CA LEU A 20 28.20 22.36 3.46
C LEU A 20 29.37 21.64 4.13
N ALA A 21 30.54 22.29 4.22
CA ALA A 21 31.73 21.73 4.85
C ALA A 21 31.55 21.57 6.37
N VAL A 22 31.07 22.61 7.06
CA VAL A 22 30.86 22.58 8.52
C VAL A 22 29.83 21.53 8.94
N HIS A 23 28.73 21.40 8.17
CA HIS A 23 27.67 20.43 8.49
C HIS A 23 27.86 19.05 7.84
N GLY A 24 28.91 18.84 7.04
CA GLY A 24 29.15 17.58 6.34
C GLY A 24 28.05 17.19 5.34
N ILE A 25 27.33 18.17 4.78
CA ILE A 25 26.20 17.93 3.88
C ILE A 25 26.70 17.93 2.44
N LYS A 26 26.29 16.93 1.64
CA LYS A 26 26.54 16.94 0.19
C LYS A 26 25.65 17.98 -0.50
N ARG A 27 26.20 18.70 -1.49
CA ARG A 27 25.46 19.70 -2.30
C ARG A 27 24.15 19.16 -2.89
N SER A 28 24.10 17.88 -3.24
CA SER A 28 22.90 17.20 -3.75
C SER A 28 21.75 17.17 -2.74
N LYS A 29 22.03 17.01 -1.44
CA LYS A 29 21.03 17.04 -0.36
C LYS A 29 20.50 18.45 -0.12
N LEU A 30 21.37 19.47 -0.21
CA LEU A 30 20.96 20.86 -0.13
C LEU A 30 20.03 21.23 -1.31
N ARG A 31 20.41 20.87 -2.54
CA ARG A 31 19.58 21.13 -3.74
C ARG A 31 18.17 20.56 -3.60
N ARG A 32 18.01 19.34 -3.05
CA ARG A 32 16.70 18.70 -2.82
C ARG A 32 15.80 19.50 -1.88
N LYS A 33 16.36 20.12 -0.83
CA LYS A 33 15.59 20.93 0.14
C LYS A 33 15.14 22.30 -0.39
N PHE A 34 15.84 22.83 -1.38
CA PHE A 34 15.54 24.15 -1.98
C PHE A 34 14.91 24.04 -3.38
N GLN A 35 14.51 22.85 -3.85
CA GLN A 35 13.75 22.74 -5.10
C GLN A 35 12.37 23.39 -4.90
N LYS A 36 11.97 24.21 -5.87
CA LYS A 36 10.76 25.07 -5.85
C LYS A 36 9.46 24.37 -5.44
N ASN A 37 9.38 23.05 -5.55
CA ASN A 37 8.14 22.30 -5.33
C ASN A 37 8.00 21.66 -3.95
N ASN A 38 8.97 21.81 -3.02
CA ASN A 38 8.96 21.26 -1.65
C ASN A 38 8.64 19.74 -1.53
N ALA A 39 8.46 19.03 -2.63
CA ALA A 39 8.12 17.63 -2.66
C ALA A 39 9.41 16.82 -2.75
N GLU A 40 9.65 16.00 -1.73
CA GLU A 40 10.61 14.91 -1.89
C GLU A 40 10.15 14.02 -3.06
N PRO A 41 11.06 13.60 -3.96
CA PRO A 41 10.69 12.69 -5.03
C PRO A 41 10.09 11.42 -4.42
N LYS A 42 8.82 11.14 -4.76
CA LYS A 42 8.09 9.97 -4.26
C LYS A 42 8.84 8.71 -4.69
N ASP A 43 9.04 7.80 -3.74
CA ASP A 43 9.64 6.51 -4.02
C ASP A 43 8.80 5.76 -5.08
N SER A 44 9.42 5.48 -6.23
CA SER A 44 8.78 4.81 -7.36
C SER A 44 9.15 3.34 -7.48
N ARG A 45 9.85 2.77 -6.49
CA ARG A 45 10.16 1.33 -6.45
C ARG A 45 8.86 0.51 -6.45
N GLY A 46 8.84 -0.57 -7.23
CA GLY A 46 7.69 -1.49 -7.30
C GLY A 46 6.52 -1.04 -8.19
N LEU A 47 6.57 0.17 -8.77
CA LEU A 47 5.55 0.74 -9.68
C LEU A 47 5.78 0.34 -11.14
N TYR A 48 6.09 -0.93 -11.40
CA TYR A 48 6.17 -1.41 -12.78
C TYR A 48 4.76 -1.67 -13.32
N TYR A 49 4.33 -0.87 -14.31
CA TYR A 49 3.01 -0.98 -14.94
C TYR A 49 2.85 -2.32 -15.68
N THR A 50 3.94 -2.83 -16.26
CA THR A 50 4.00 -4.07 -17.02
C THR A 50 4.51 -5.22 -16.16
N ARG A 51 3.63 -5.78 -15.32
CA ARG A 51 3.90 -7.07 -14.66
C ARG A 51 3.46 -8.20 -15.59
N PRO A 52 4.37 -8.91 -16.29
CA PRO A 52 3.99 -9.94 -17.26
C PRO A 52 3.25 -11.12 -16.62
N THR A 53 3.49 -11.36 -15.33
CA THR A 53 2.84 -12.40 -14.52
C THR A 53 1.58 -11.91 -13.80
N LYS A 54 1.11 -10.68 -14.07
CA LYS A 54 -0.11 -10.17 -13.46
C LYS A 54 -1.31 -10.92 -14.02
N THR A 55 -2.12 -11.48 -13.12
CA THR A 55 -3.38 -12.11 -13.49
C THR A 55 -4.28 -11.13 -14.24
N LYS A 56 -4.89 -11.61 -15.33
CA LYS A 56 -5.85 -10.82 -16.13
C LYS A 56 -7.02 -10.36 -15.26
N THR A 57 -7.53 -9.17 -15.53
CA THR A 57 -8.66 -8.58 -14.80
C THR A 57 -9.89 -9.48 -14.84
N ASP A 58 -10.16 -10.10 -16.00
CA ASP A 58 -11.36 -10.92 -16.21
C ASP A 58 -11.31 -12.17 -15.33
N THR A 59 -10.15 -12.82 -15.24
CA THR A 59 -9.95 -13.97 -14.34
C THR A 59 -10.17 -13.57 -12.88
N LEU A 60 -9.74 -12.38 -12.47
CA LEU A 60 -9.99 -11.88 -11.11
C LEU A 60 -11.49 -11.66 -10.86
N VAL A 61 -12.23 -11.19 -11.85
CA VAL A 61 -13.69 -11.00 -11.77
C VAL A 61 -14.38 -12.36 -11.67
N SER A 62 -14.03 -13.34 -12.51
CA SER A 62 -14.58 -14.71 -12.44
C SER A 62 -14.33 -15.35 -11.07
N VAL A 63 -13.11 -15.23 -10.53
CA VAL A 63 -12.77 -15.76 -9.20
C VAL A 63 -13.59 -15.08 -8.10
N ARG A 64 -13.79 -13.75 -8.16
CA ARG A 64 -14.62 -13.04 -7.17
C ARG A 64 -16.07 -13.49 -7.20
N ARG A 65 -16.65 -13.60 -8.41
CA ARG A 65 -18.03 -14.10 -8.58
C ARG A 65 -18.18 -15.51 -8.02
N PHE A 66 -17.21 -16.40 -8.30
CA PHE A 66 -17.21 -17.74 -7.72
C PHE A 66 -17.17 -17.72 -6.18
N ILE A 67 -16.35 -16.85 -5.58
CA ILE A 67 -16.27 -16.72 -4.12
C ILE A 67 -17.60 -16.24 -3.52
N GLU A 68 -18.30 -15.33 -4.20
CA GLU A 68 -19.60 -14.80 -3.76
C GLU A 68 -20.73 -15.85 -3.84
N GLU A 69 -20.63 -16.81 -4.75
CA GLU A 69 -21.55 -17.96 -4.83
C GLU A 69 -21.36 -18.97 -3.68
N LEU A 70 -20.24 -18.93 -2.97
CA LEU A 70 -19.96 -19.90 -1.92
C LEU A 70 -20.84 -19.63 -0.68
N PRO A 71 -21.44 -20.67 -0.10
CA PRO A 71 -22.23 -20.53 1.12
C PRO A 71 -21.34 -20.10 2.29
N ALA A 72 -21.55 -18.88 2.75
CA ALA A 72 -20.84 -18.26 3.86
C ALA A 72 -21.62 -18.44 5.17
N ARG A 73 -20.93 -18.88 6.24
CA ARG A 73 -21.53 -19.11 7.56
C ARG A 73 -20.97 -18.15 8.60
N GLU A 74 -21.82 -17.76 9.55
CA GLU A 74 -21.38 -17.09 10.76
C GLU A 74 -20.79 -18.12 11.72
N SER A 75 -19.70 -17.77 12.41
CA SER A 75 -19.14 -18.66 13.42
C SER A 75 -20.03 -18.67 14.66
N HIS A 76 -20.33 -19.84 15.20
CA HIS A 76 -21.07 -19.98 16.47
C HIS A 76 -20.42 -19.20 17.63
N TYR A 77 -19.09 -19.05 17.59
CA TYR A 77 -18.30 -18.34 18.61
C TYR A 77 -17.97 -16.89 18.24
N SER A 78 -18.63 -16.28 17.24
CA SER A 78 -18.38 -14.86 16.95
C SER A 78 -18.79 -14.02 18.16
N ARG A 79 -17.85 -13.21 18.66
CA ARG A 79 -18.19 -12.14 19.62
C ARG A 79 -19.28 -11.27 19.00
N SER A 80 -20.17 -10.75 19.84
CA SER A 80 -21.32 -9.89 19.45
C SER A 80 -20.96 -8.73 18.52
N ASP A 81 -19.69 -8.30 18.55
CA ASP A 81 -19.13 -7.19 17.77
C ASP A 81 -18.53 -7.59 16.40
N ASN A 82 -18.63 -8.86 15.98
CA ASN A 82 -17.98 -9.37 14.76
C ASN A 82 -18.95 -9.98 13.75
N LYS A 83 -20.14 -9.40 13.59
CA LYS A 83 -21.18 -9.85 12.64
C LYS A 83 -20.75 -9.77 11.18
N LEU A 84 -19.70 -9.01 10.85
CA LEU A 84 -19.22 -8.82 9.49
C LEU A 84 -18.31 -9.97 9.00
N ARG A 85 -17.72 -10.78 9.90
CA ARG A 85 -16.86 -11.89 9.49
C ARG A 85 -17.68 -13.14 9.22
N LYS A 86 -17.67 -13.56 7.97
CA LYS A 86 -18.22 -14.84 7.51
C LYS A 86 -17.09 -15.83 7.22
N TYR A 87 -17.36 -17.10 7.43
CA TYR A 87 -16.43 -18.20 7.25
C TYR A 87 -16.96 -19.18 6.21
N LEU A 88 -16.04 -19.83 5.51
CA LEU A 88 -16.37 -20.99 4.68
C LEU A 88 -16.49 -22.23 5.56
N TYR A 89 -17.05 -23.31 5.00
CA TYR A 89 -17.08 -24.59 5.70
C TYR A 89 -15.68 -25.12 5.99
N SER A 90 -15.50 -25.73 7.15
CA SER A 90 -14.20 -26.31 7.60
C SER A 90 -13.62 -27.36 6.66
N HIS A 91 -14.46 -28.05 5.87
CA HIS A 91 -14.01 -29.07 4.92
C HIS A 91 -13.52 -28.50 3.57
N LEU A 92 -13.72 -27.19 3.32
CA LEU A 92 -13.25 -26.49 2.11
C LEU A 92 -11.81 -26.02 2.35
N SER A 93 -10.86 -26.67 1.67
CA SER A 93 -9.49 -26.21 1.59
C SER A 93 -9.27 -25.35 0.34
N VAL A 94 -8.22 -24.53 0.35
CA VAL A 94 -7.81 -23.75 -0.83
C VAL A 94 -7.65 -24.64 -2.07
N ALA A 95 -7.06 -25.84 -1.90
CA ALA A 95 -6.90 -26.80 -2.99
C ALA A 95 -8.25 -27.31 -3.54
N LYS A 96 -9.25 -27.55 -2.68
CA LYS A 96 -10.59 -27.95 -3.12
C LYS A 96 -11.31 -26.81 -3.83
N LEU A 97 -11.24 -25.59 -3.28
CA LEU A 97 -11.83 -24.40 -3.90
C LEU A 97 -11.24 -24.12 -5.28
N HIS A 98 -9.92 -24.24 -5.42
CA HIS A 98 -9.23 -24.14 -6.71
C HIS A 98 -9.78 -25.19 -7.69
N ARG A 99 -9.84 -26.47 -7.31
CA ARG A 99 -10.41 -27.52 -8.17
C ARG A 99 -11.86 -27.20 -8.56
N HIS A 100 -12.71 -26.83 -7.60
CA HIS A 100 -14.11 -26.51 -7.86
C HIS A 100 -14.29 -25.36 -8.84
N PHE A 101 -13.46 -24.32 -8.74
CA PHE A 101 -13.47 -23.19 -9.68
C PHE A 101 -13.21 -23.68 -11.11
N PHE A 102 -12.13 -24.42 -11.33
CA PHE A 102 -11.79 -24.95 -12.67
C PHE A 102 -12.76 -26.03 -13.17
N THR A 103 -13.38 -26.82 -12.28
CA THR A 103 -14.40 -27.81 -12.68
C THR A 103 -15.70 -27.12 -13.12
N LYS A 104 -16.14 -26.06 -12.43
CA LYS A 104 -17.34 -25.30 -12.81
C LYS A 104 -17.16 -24.57 -14.14
N GLU A 105 -15.98 -24.03 -14.43
CA GLU A 105 -15.71 -23.30 -15.67
C GLU A 105 -15.61 -24.21 -16.92
N SER A 106 -15.57 -25.54 -16.73
CA SER A 106 -15.46 -26.55 -17.80
C SER A 106 -16.80 -27.11 -18.31
N ARG A 107 -17.93 -26.61 -17.81
CA ARG A 107 -19.29 -26.94 -18.27
C ARG A 107 -19.97 -25.69 -18.79
#